data_AF-A0A1Q2YLF8-F1
#
_entry.id   AF-A0A1Q2YLF8-F1
#
_cell.length_a   1.000
_cell.length_b   1.000
_cell.length_c   1.000
_cell.angle_alpha   90.00
_cell.angle_beta   90.00
_cell.angle_gamma   90.00
#
_symmetry.space_group_name_H-M   'P 1'
#
loop_
_entity.id
_entity.type
_entity.pdbx_description
1 polymer ?
#
loop_
_entity_poly.entity_id
_entity_poly.type
_entity_poly.pdbx_seq_one_letter_code
_entity_poly.pdbx_strand_id
1 'polypeptide(L)'
;MRELVGRGLVEVNKVRKLVYNISVLKLSKEAIDWIVGVADGDGRLALGCIELIDSNFVNEEKGESGTPDDVSVEDVKSILKKSTVLYDRVGDAHYDTISAFHKSIRGSNPDAAMYYLARMLRGGEDPLYIARRMIRIASEDVGVLDDTCLPFAIAAYQARSTAAGMR
;
A
#
# COMPACT_ATOMS: atom_id res chain seq x y z
N MET A 1 13.61 2.68 -4.05
CA MET A 1 12.38 3.43 -3.69
C MET A 1 12.34 4.85 -4.24
N ARG A 2 13.30 5.74 -3.92
CA ARG A 2 13.37 7.10 -4.50
C ARG A 2 13.26 7.13 -6.02
N GLU A 3 13.97 6.23 -6.70
CA GLU A 3 13.90 6.12 -8.16
C GLU A 3 12.49 5.79 -8.66
N LEU A 4 11.75 4.91 -7.98
CA LEU A 4 10.39 4.55 -8.35
C LEU A 4 9.44 5.74 -8.18
N VAL A 5 9.57 6.51 -7.09
CA VAL A 5 8.82 7.75 -6.88
C VAL A 5 9.14 8.77 -7.97
N GLY A 6 10.41 8.93 -8.32
CA GLY A 6 10.84 9.81 -9.42
C GLY A 6 10.26 9.40 -10.77
N ARG A 7 10.30 8.11 -11.11
CA ARG A 7 9.67 7.58 -12.34
C ARG A 7 8.16 7.76 -12.32
N GLY A 8 7.49 7.49 -11.19
CA GLY A 8 6.06 7.71 -11.02
C GLY A 8 5.67 9.17 -11.27
N LEU A 9 6.43 10.12 -10.70
CA LEU A 9 6.21 11.55 -10.92
C LEU A 9 6.38 11.96 -12.39
N VAL A 10 7.34 11.36 -13.10
CA VAL A 10 7.53 11.58 -14.55
C VAL A 10 6.31 11.11 -15.33
N GLU A 11 5.77 9.93 -15.04
CA GLU A 11 4.58 9.41 -15.74
C GLU A 11 3.33 10.24 -15.45
N VAL A 12 3.10 10.63 -14.19
CA VAL A 12 2.01 11.54 -13.82
C VAL A 12 2.13 12.86 -14.58
N ASN A 13 3.34 13.43 -14.66
CA ASN A 13 3.55 14.68 -15.39
C ASN A 13 3.34 14.57 -16.90
N LYS A 14 3.64 13.42 -17.51
CA LYS A 14 3.27 13.15 -18.90
C LYS A 14 1.75 13.20 -19.07
N VAL A 15 0.99 12.56 -18.17
CA VAL A 15 -0.48 12.58 -18.21
C VAL A 15 -1.02 14.00 -18.01
N ARG A 16 -0.53 14.74 -17.01
CA ARG A 16 -0.92 16.15 -16.77
C ARG A 16 -0.73 17.02 -18.02
N LYS A 17 0.38 16.85 -18.74
CA LYS A 17 0.69 17.65 -19.94
C LYS A 17 -0.05 17.19 -21.19
N LEU A 18 -0.05 15.88 -21.47
CA LEU A 18 -0.55 15.34 -22.73
C LEU A 18 -2.07 15.17 -22.74
N VAL A 19 -2.67 14.87 -21.58
CA VAL A 19 -4.11 14.57 -21.48
C VAL A 19 -4.89 15.78 -20.99
N TYR A 20 -4.44 16.41 -19.90
CA TYR A 20 -5.18 17.49 -19.23
C TYR A 20 -4.69 18.90 -19.59
N ASN A 21 -3.52 19.02 -20.23
CA ASN A 21 -2.88 20.28 -20.58
C ASN A 21 -2.71 21.26 -19.37
N ILE A 22 -2.38 20.74 -18.19
CA ILE A 22 -2.16 21.51 -16.97
C ILE A 22 -0.66 21.64 -16.62
N SER A 23 -0.30 22.43 -15.60
CA SER A 23 1.08 22.56 -15.12
C SER A 23 1.64 21.23 -14.61
N VAL A 24 2.96 21.05 -14.63
CA VAL A 24 3.59 19.87 -14.05
C VAL A 24 3.54 19.93 -12.53
N LEU A 25 3.38 18.78 -11.89
CA LEU A 25 3.56 18.60 -10.47
C LEU A 25 5.06 18.50 -10.15
N LYS A 26 5.54 19.39 -9.28
CA LYS A 26 6.91 19.37 -8.77
C LYS A 26 6.85 19.19 -7.26
N LEU A 27 7.56 18.16 -6.78
CA LEU A 27 7.68 17.86 -5.36
C LEU A 27 9.06 18.27 -4.89
N SER A 28 9.13 18.96 -3.74
CA SER A 28 10.38 19.19 -3.03
C SER A 28 11.08 17.87 -2.69
N LYS A 29 12.40 17.91 -2.48
CA LYS A 29 13.18 16.71 -2.14
C LYS A 29 12.71 16.10 -0.81
N GLU A 30 12.38 16.95 0.14
CA GLU A 30 11.86 16.60 1.46
C GLU A 30 10.50 15.91 1.34
N ALA A 31 9.65 16.35 0.40
CA ALA A 31 8.37 15.69 0.12
C ALA A 31 8.58 14.28 -0.46
N ILE A 32 9.49 14.13 -1.42
CA ILE A 32 9.85 12.81 -1.99
C ILE A 32 10.38 11.87 -0.90
N ASP A 33 11.29 12.36 -0.05
CA ASP A 33 11.86 11.59 1.04
C ASP A 33 10.80 11.16 2.06
N TRP A 34 9.83 12.04 2.32
CA TRP A 34 8.70 11.72 3.19
C TRP A 34 7.80 10.64 2.58
N ILE A 35 7.44 10.73 1.30
CA ILE A 35 6.65 9.70 0.60
C ILE A 35 7.38 8.36 0.64
N VAL A 36 8.69 8.34 0.40
CA VAL A 36 9.51 7.13 0.49
C VAL A 36 9.48 6.54 1.91
N GLY A 37 9.55 7.38 2.94
CA GLY A 37 9.47 6.94 4.33
C GLY A 37 8.10 6.37 4.69
N VAL A 38 7.01 6.98 4.23
CA VAL A 38 5.64 6.47 4.45
C VAL A 38 5.39 5.17 3.70
N ALA A 39 5.92 5.06 2.48
CA ALA A 39 5.80 3.86 1.67
C ALA A 39 6.49 2.65 2.31
N ASP A 40 7.60 2.87 3.03
CA ASP A 40 8.35 1.83 3.75
C ASP A 40 8.67 0.60 2.88
N GLY A 41 9.04 0.83 1.63
CA GLY A 41 9.34 -0.22 0.64
C GLY A 41 8.15 -0.70 -0.20
N ASP A 42 6.92 -0.30 0.14
CA ASP A 42 5.73 -0.59 -0.67
C ASP A 42 5.58 0.40 -1.83
N GLY A 43 5.95 -0.04 -3.03
CA GLY A 43 5.83 0.75 -4.25
C GLY A 43 4.39 1.12 -4.63
N ARG A 44 3.40 0.30 -4.28
CA ARG A 44 1.98 0.61 -4.54
C ARG A 44 1.55 1.80 -3.71
N LEU A 45 1.91 1.80 -2.43
CA LEU A 45 1.63 2.91 -1.52
C LEU A 45 2.35 4.19 -1.98
N ALA A 46 3.61 4.06 -2.41
CA ALA A 46 4.37 5.19 -2.94
C ALA A 46 3.68 5.83 -4.16
N LEU A 47 3.22 5.03 -5.13
CA LEU A 47 2.52 5.55 -6.31
C LEU A 47 1.13 6.09 -5.98
N GLY A 48 0.38 5.41 -5.11
CA GLY A 48 -0.92 5.88 -4.64
C GLY A 48 -0.83 7.23 -3.91
N CYS A 49 0.22 7.45 -3.14
CA CYS A 49 0.51 8.76 -2.55
C CYS A 49 0.68 9.84 -3.63
N ILE A 50 1.41 9.56 -4.72
CA ILE A 50 1.61 10.52 -5.81
C ILE A 50 0.29 10.81 -6.53
N GLU A 51 -0.51 9.79 -6.84
CA GLU A 51 -1.82 9.95 -7.49
C GLU A 51 -2.79 10.78 -6.64
N LEU A 52 -2.80 10.54 -5.32
CA LEU A 52 -3.63 11.33 -4.42
C LEU A 52 -3.16 12.79 -4.34
N ILE A 53 -1.86 13.04 -4.25
CA ILE A 53 -1.30 14.39 -4.30
C ILE A 53 -1.71 15.05 -5.61
N ASP A 54 -1.52 14.37 -6.74
CA ASP A 54 -1.87 14.85 -8.07
C ASP A 54 -3.34 15.26 -8.15
N SER A 55 -4.25 14.39 -7.72
CA SER A 55 -5.70 14.65 -7.75
C SER A 55 -6.15 15.87 -6.95
N ASN A 56 -5.43 16.23 -5.88
CA ASN A 56 -5.71 17.45 -5.12
C ASN A 56 -5.35 18.72 -5.91
N PHE A 57 -4.40 18.63 -6.84
CA PHE A 57 -3.94 19.73 -7.71
C PHE A 57 -4.45 19.62 -9.16
N VAL A 58 -5.38 18.69 -9.45
CA VAL A 58 -6.05 18.59 -10.78
C VAL A 58 -7.26 19.52 -10.85
N ASN A 59 -7.93 19.79 -9.72
CA ASN A 59 -9.16 20.59 -9.65
C ASN A 59 -8.93 22.10 -9.40
N GLU A 60 -7.68 22.56 -9.35
CA GLU A 60 -7.38 23.97 -9.19
C GLU A 60 -7.57 24.71 -10.52
N GLU A 61 -8.83 24.97 -10.86
CA GLU A 61 -9.17 26.04 -11.79
C GLU A 61 -8.68 27.37 -11.21
N LYS A 62 -7.65 27.93 -11.86
CA LYS A 62 -7.39 29.37 -11.95
C LYS A 62 -7.47 30.15 -10.63
N GLY A 63 -6.41 30.04 -9.85
CA GLY A 63 -6.01 31.08 -8.90
C GLY A 63 -6.48 30.83 -7.48
N GLU A 64 -5.54 30.98 -6.54
CA GLU A 64 -5.74 30.96 -5.09
C GLU A 64 -5.70 29.59 -4.38
N SER A 65 -4.65 28.80 -4.62
CA SER A 65 -3.72 28.35 -3.56
C SER A 65 -2.62 27.47 -4.14
N GLY A 66 -1.35 27.90 -4.05
CA GLY A 66 -0.19 27.03 -4.27
C GLY A 66 0.00 26.55 -5.71
N THR A 67 0.80 27.27 -6.49
CA THR A 67 1.28 26.74 -7.79
C THR A 67 1.82 25.31 -7.63
N PRO A 68 1.39 24.32 -8.44
CA PRO A 68 1.90 22.94 -8.43
C PRO A 68 3.40 22.81 -8.69
N ASP A 69 4.05 23.94 -8.99
CA ASP A 69 5.45 24.08 -9.30
C ASP A 69 6.38 23.92 -8.08
N ASP A 70 5.88 23.93 -6.84
CA ASP A 70 6.72 23.65 -5.68
C ASP A 70 5.91 23.15 -4.47
N VAL A 71 5.47 21.90 -4.51
CA VAL A 71 4.72 21.29 -3.40
C VAL A 71 5.68 20.95 -2.25
N SER A 72 5.45 21.59 -1.11
CA SER A 72 6.26 21.39 0.10
C SER A 72 5.94 20.07 0.80
N VAL A 73 6.81 19.64 1.71
CA VAL A 73 6.56 18.45 2.52
C VAL A 73 5.36 18.64 3.48
N GLU A 74 5.10 19.88 3.92
CA GLU A 74 3.94 20.23 4.74
C GLU A 74 2.64 20.05 3.97
N ASP A 75 2.59 20.46 2.70
CA ASP A 75 1.43 20.26 1.82
C ASP A 75 1.15 18.77 1.64
N VAL A 76 2.18 17.99 1.29
CA VAL A 76 2.09 16.54 1.14
C VAL A 76 1.60 15.87 2.43
N LYS A 77 2.15 16.23 3.59
CA LYS A 77 1.69 15.71 4.90
C LYS A 77 0.24 16.08 5.15
N SER A 78 -0.19 17.28 4.79
CA SER A 78 -1.56 17.73 5.01
C SER A 78 -2.56 16.96 4.14
N ILE A 79 -2.23 16.74 2.87
CA ILE A 79 -3.05 15.98 1.91
C ILE A 79 -3.13 14.52 2.37
N LEU A 80 -1.99 13.92 2.67
CA LEU A 80 -1.92 12.50 3.02
C LEU A 80 -2.43 12.19 4.43
N LYS A 81 -2.53 13.17 5.33
CA LYS A 81 -3.26 13.01 6.61
C LYS A 81 -4.77 13.08 6.43
N LYS A 82 -5.28 13.86 5.48
CA LYS A 82 -6.71 13.96 5.18
C LYS A 82 -7.23 12.68 4.52
N SER A 83 -6.39 12.03 3.71
CA SER A 83 -6.67 10.70 3.18
C SER A 83 -6.25 9.62 4.18
N THR A 84 -7.07 8.59 4.36
CA THR A 84 -6.84 7.45 5.27
C THR A 84 -5.67 6.52 4.85
N VAL A 85 -4.67 7.04 4.13
CA VAL A 85 -3.51 6.32 3.56
C VAL A 85 -2.57 5.80 4.65
N LEU A 86 -2.55 6.47 5.82
CA LEU A 86 -1.87 5.96 7.01
C LEU A 86 -2.76 4.88 7.64
N TYR A 87 -2.25 3.65 7.64
CA TYR A 87 -2.91 2.41 8.08
C TYR A 87 -3.98 2.63 9.16
N ASP A 88 -5.25 2.60 8.74
CA ASP A 88 -6.41 2.56 9.62
C ASP A 88 -7.00 1.15 9.60
N ARG A 89 -7.17 0.57 10.80
CA ARG A 89 -7.72 -0.77 11.02
C ARG A 89 -9.18 -0.90 10.55
N VAL A 90 -9.87 0.22 10.30
CA VAL A 90 -11.28 0.28 9.89
C VAL A 90 -11.44 0.64 8.40
N GLY A 91 -10.35 0.99 7.69
CA GLY A 91 -10.38 1.48 6.30
C GLY A 91 -9.85 0.51 5.23
N ASP A 92 -9.67 1.05 4.02
CA ASP A 92 -9.21 0.32 2.82
C ASP A 92 -7.80 -0.29 2.96
N ALA A 93 -6.95 0.30 3.82
CA ALA A 93 -5.56 -0.14 4.03
C ALA A 93 -5.46 -1.62 4.49
N HIS A 94 -6.42 -2.09 5.26
CA HIS A 94 -6.53 -3.50 5.63
C HIS A 94 -6.68 -4.40 4.39
N TYR A 95 -7.64 -4.06 3.51
CA TYR A 95 -7.94 -4.82 2.30
C TYR A 95 -6.78 -4.76 1.31
N ASP A 96 -6.12 -3.61 1.18
CA ASP A 96 -4.93 -3.47 0.35
C ASP A 96 -3.78 -4.34 0.84
N THR A 97 -3.52 -4.33 2.15
CA THR A 97 -2.40 -5.08 2.74
C THR A 97 -2.62 -6.60 2.59
N ILE A 98 -3.81 -7.11 2.91
CA ILE A 98 -4.10 -8.54 2.74
C ILE A 98 -4.11 -8.95 1.26
N SER A 99 -4.57 -8.07 0.37
CA SER A 99 -4.55 -8.31 -1.08
C SER A 99 -3.12 -8.36 -1.62
N ALA A 100 -2.22 -7.50 -1.11
CA ALA A 100 -0.81 -7.52 -1.46
C ALA A 100 -0.10 -8.77 -0.92
N PHE A 101 -0.42 -9.21 0.30
CA PHE A 101 0.02 -10.49 0.86
C PHE A 101 -0.39 -11.67 -0.04
N HIS A 102 -1.68 -11.74 -0.40
CA HIS A 102 -2.25 -12.74 -1.31
C HIS A 102 -1.50 -12.79 -2.65
N LYS A 103 -1.32 -11.62 -3.29
CA LYS A 103 -0.62 -11.52 -4.57
C LYS A 103 0.85 -11.88 -4.47
N SER A 104 1.50 -11.55 -3.36
CA SER A 104 2.92 -11.88 -3.14
C SER A 104 3.15 -13.39 -3.08
N ILE A 105 2.25 -14.12 -2.40
CA ILE A 105 2.31 -15.59 -2.36
C ILE A 105 2.03 -16.19 -3.74
N ARG A 106 0.99 -15.73 -4.44
CA ARG A 106 0.68 -16.19 -5.81
C ARG A 106 1.84 -15.92 -6.79
N GLY A 107 2.54 -14.80 -6.61
CA GLY A 107 3.73 -14.44 -7.38
C GLY A 107 5.02 -15.10 -6.90
N SER A 108 4.95 -16.05 -5.96
CA SER A 108 6.09 -16.77 -5.38
C SER A 108 7.19 -15.84 -4.84
N ASN A 109 6.82 -14.71 -4.25
CA ASN A 109 7.73 -13.76 -3.62
C ASN A 109 7.63 -13.86 -2.08
N PRO A 110 8.49 -14.68 -1.43
CA PRO A 110 8.43 -14.91 0.00
C PRO A 110 8.80 -13.68 0.82
N ASP A 111 9.75 -12.85 0.36
CA ASP A 111 10.18 -11.65 1.07
C ASP A 111 9.04 -10.63 1.18
N ALA A 112 8.32 -10.39 0.08
CA ALA A 112 7.15 -9.52 0.06
C ALA A 112 6.00 -10.09 0.91
N ALA A 113 5.76 -11.40 0.85
CA ALA A 113 4.75 -12.05 1.68
C ALA A 113 5.05 -11.88 3.18
N MET A 114 6.31 -12.05 3.59
CA MET A 114 6.75 -11.85 4.98
C MET A 114 6.64 -10.38 5.41
N TYR A 115 6.98 -9.44 4.53
CA TYR A 115 6.81 -8.01 4.78
C TYR A 115 5.34 -7.66 5.08
N TYR A 116 4.41 -8.07 4.21
CA TYR A 116 2.99 -7.78 4.40
C TYR A 116 2.38 -8.50 5.61
N LEU A 117 2.82 -9.72 5.90
CA LEU A 117 2.45 -10.43 7.12
C LEU A 117 2.87 -9.66 8.38
N ALA A 118 4.15 -9.25 8.45
CA ALA A 118 4.68 -8.50 9.59
C ALA A 118 3.96 -7.15 9.74
N ARG A 119 3.65 -6.48 8.63
CA ARG A 119 2.91 -5.22 8.61
C ARG A 119 1.50 -5.38 9.18
N MET A 120 0.75 -6.41 8.77
CA MET A 120 -0.57 -6.71 9.32
C MET A 120 -0.51 -7.00 10.82
N LEU A 121 0.43 -7.86 11.25
CA LEU A 121 0.59 -8.21 12.67
C LEU A 121 0.94 -6.99 13.54
N ARG A 122 1.88 -6.16 13.10
CA ARG A 122 2.25 -4.91 13.79
C ARG A 122 1.12 -3.89 13.78
N GLY A 123 0.31 -3.88 12.71
CA GLY A 123 -0.90 -3.08 12.59
C GLY A 123 -2.06 -3.54 13.48
N GLY A 124 -1.91 -4.65 14.22
CA GLY A 124 -2.96 -5.17 15.10
C GLY A 124 -4.10 -5.86 14.35
N GLU A 125 -3.82 -6.36 13.15
CA GLU A 125 -4.73 -7.22 12.40
C GLU A 125 -5.08 -8.47 13.19
N ASP A 126 -6.32 -8.99 13.06
CA ASP A 126 -6.70 -10.25 13.69
C ASP A 126 -5.88 -11.40 13.07
N PRO A 127 -5.02 -12.10 13.83
CA PRO A 127 -4.24 -13.20 13.29
C PRO A 127 -5.11 -14.36 12.77
N LEU A 128 -6.34 -14.53 13.32
CA LEU A 128 -7.28 -15.51 12.79
C LEU A 128 -7.83 -15.10 11.43
N TYR A 129 -7.95 -13.80 11.15
CA TYR A 129 -8.28 -13.31 9.82
C TYR A 129 -7.20 -13.65 8.80
N ILE A 130 -5.94 -13.41 9.14
CA ILE A 130 -4.80 -13.76 8.28
C ILE A 130 -4.76 -15.29 8.04
N ALA A 131 -4.93 -16.10 9.09
CA ALA A 131 -4.93 -17.55 8.97
C ALA A 131 -6.08 -18.09 8.09
N ARG A 132 -7.30 -17.51 8.17
CA ARG A 132 -8.40 -17.84 7.25
C ARG A 132 -8.04 -17.54 5.79
N ARG A 133 -7.31 -16.43 5.55
CA ARG A 133 -6.85 -16.05 4.22
C ARG A 133 -5.79 -17.02 3.69
N MET A 134 -4.88 -17.49 4.55
CA MET A 134 -3.90 -18.53 4.20
C MET A 134 -4.56 -19.86 3.80
N ILE A 135 -5.61 -20.29 4.50
CA ILE A 135 -6.38 -21.49 4.12
C ILE A 135 -6.93 -21.33 2.68
N ARG A 136 -7.51 -20.17 2.37
CA ARG A 136 -8.01 -19.88 1.02
C ARG A 136 -6.90 -19.93 -0.04
N ILE A 137 -5.72 -19.36 0.24
CA ILE A 137 -4.55 -19.43 -0.65
C ILE A 137 -4.17 -20.87 -0.95
N ALA A 138 -4.04 -21.68 0.12
CA ALA A 138 -3.64 -23.07 -0.03
C ALA A 138 -4.67 -23.86 -0.86
N SER A 139 -5.96 -23.59 -0.72
CA SER A 139 -6.99 -24.28 -1.51
C SER A 139 -7.15 -23.76 -2.95
N GLU A 140 -7.04 -22.45 -3.18
CA GLU A 140 -7.37 -21.81 -4.48
C GLU A 140 -6.13 -21.59 -5.36
N ASP A 141 -5.05 -21.06 -4.79
CA ASP A 141 -3.85 -20.65 -5.54
C ASP A 141 -2.82 -21.77 -5.66
N VAL A 142 -2.69 -22.61 -4.62
CA VAL A 142 -1.79 -23.78 -4.63
C VAL A 142 -2.54 -25.03 -5.10
N GLY A 143 -3.68 -25.32 -4.45
CA GLY A 143 -4.57 -26.41 -4.82
C GLY A 143 -3.86 -27.78 -4.80
N VAL A 144 -4.06 -28.55 -5.86
CA VAL A 144 -3.50 -29.92 -5.99
C VAL A 144 -2.03 -29.97 -6.35
N LEU A 145 -1.39 -28.82 -6.62
CA LEU A 145 0.05 -28.78 -6.94
C LEU A 145 0.91 -29.12 -5.72
N ASP A 146 0.43 -28.79 -4.53
CA ASP A 146 1.00 -29.21 -3.25
C ASP A 146 -0.13 -29.38 -2.23
N ASP A 147 -0.55 -30.63 -2.06
CA ASP A 147 -1.65 -31.00 -1.17
C ASP A 147 -1.31 -30.88 0.33
N THR A 148 -0.03 -30.66 0.67
CA THR A 148 0.42 -30.49 2.06
C THR A 148 0.15 -29.09 2.61
N CYS A 149 0.03 -28.09 1.73
CA CYS A 149 -0.16 -26.69 2.08
C CYS A 149 -1.48 -26.43 2.83
N LEU A 150 -2.58 -27.06 2.40
CA LEU A 150 -3.89 -26.84 3.01
C LEU A 150 -3.97 -27.40 4.44
N PRO A 151 -3.59 -28.66 4.72
CA PRO A 151 -3.45 -29.15 6.10
C PRO A 151 -2.56 -28.27 6.97
N PHE A 152 -1.45 -27.76 6.43
CA PHE A 152 -0.54 -26.88 7.17
C PHE A 152 -1.20 -25.53 7.54
N ALA A 153 -1.93 -24.91 6.61
CA ALA A 153 -2.68 -23.68 6.88
C ALA A 153 -3.80 -23.89 7.91
N ILE A 154 -4.49 -25.04 7.88
CA ILE A 154 -5.49 -25.43 8.89
C ILE A 154 -4.83 -25.60 10.25
N ALA A 155 -3.69 -26.29 10.33
CA ALA A 155 -2.95 -26.47 11.57
C ALA A 155 -2.51 -25.12 12.17
N ALA A 156 -2.02 -24.19 11.35
CA ALA A 156 -1.68 -22.84 11.78
C ALA A 156 -2.88 -22.07 12.35
N TYR A 157 -4.05 -22.16 11.69
CA TYR A 157 -5.31 -21.58 12.19
C TYR A 157 -5.71 -22.16 13.55
N GLN A 158 -5.67 -23.49 13.69
CA GLN A 158 -6.02 -24.19 14.93
C GLN A 158 -5.05 -23.87 16.08
N ALA A 159 -3.75 -23.81 15.80
CA ALA A 159 -2.74 -23.40 16.78
C ALA A 159 -3.02 -21.98 17.30
N ARG A 160 -3.37 -21.05 16.42
CA ARG A 160 -3.71 -19.68 16.83
C ARG A 160 -5.02 -19.61 17.60
N SER A 161 -6.05 -20.34 17.19
CA SER A 161 -7.37 -20.29 17.85
C SER A 161 -7.34 -20.87 19.25
N THR A 162 -6.63 -21.99 19.45
CA THR A 162 -6.44 -22.62 20.76
C THR A 162 -5.57 -21.78 21.68
N ALA A 163 -4.50 -21.16 21.16
CA ALA A 163 -3.65 -20.25 21.93
C ALA A 163 -4.36 -18.97 22.41
N ALA A 164 -5.47 -18.57 21.78
CA ALA A 164 -6.28 -17.43 22.26
C ALA A 164 -7.08 -17.76 23.54
N GLY A 165 -7.38 -19.04 23.79
CA GLY A 165 -8.06 -19.51 25.00
C GLY A 165 -7.12 -19.78 26.20
N MET A 166 -5.82 -19.56 26.05
CA MET A 166 -4.80 -19.73 27.11
C MET A 166 -4.43 -18.40 27.80
N ARG A 167 -5.24 -17.36 27.64
CA ARG A 167 -5.12 -16.09 28.39
C ARG A 167 -6.31 -15.91 29.31
#